data_AF-A0A8J4XU69-F1
#
_entry.id   AF-A0A8J4XU69-F1
#
_cell.length_a   1.000
_cell.length_b   1.000
_cell.length_c   1.000
_cell.angle_alpha   90.00
_cell.angle_beta   90.00
_cell.angle_gamma   90.00
#
_symmetry.space_group_name_H-M   'P 1'
#
loop_
_entity.id
_entity.type
_entity.pdbx_description
1 polymer ?
#
loop_
_entity_poly.entity_id
_entity_poly.type
_entity_poly.pdbx_seq_one_letter_code
_entity_poly.pdbx_strand_id
1 'polypeptide(L)'
;MPSQLFILPFGEKQLFLLVTKNLVDSNMLVRSLVLSHDFFVRVQGVEAFAAKSRTLHHVSTFKQRLIFLVQLIKTISVDTLTQENVSCLNTSLVILMLAHKHSELPLYLEALRTHVEPHLLTNLRSLLRFWQTHYLHNKDKDCNTLQRSSGISFDFWRETVSTLVAEKKLSPDCIYHYLSPEDLTLSRTS
;
A
#
# COMPACT_ATOMS: atom_id res chain seq x y z
N MET A 1 -4.80 33.82 12.03
CA MET A 1 -6.03 33.00 12.03
C MET A 1 -5.63 31.59 12.40
N PRO A 2 -5.98 31.07 13.60
CA PRO A 2 -5.56 29.73 13.98
C PRO A 2 -6.36 28.71 13.17
N SER A 3 -5.61 27.86 12.49
CA SER A 3 -6.05 26.61 11.89
C SER A 3 -6.98 25.83 12.82
N GLN A 4 -8.26 25.77 12.47
CA GLN A 4 -9.15 24.72 12.94
C GLN A 4 -8.62 23.39 12.41
N LEU A 5 -7.62 22.83 13.11
CA LEU A 5 -7.18 21.46 12.93
C LEU A 5 -8.43 20.59 13.06
N PHE A 6 -8.79 19.92 11.98
CA PHE A 6 -9.96 19.06 11.88
C PHE A 6 -9.88 17.93 12.91
N ILE A 7 -10.42 18.17 14.10
CA ILE A 7 -10.68 17.11 15.07
C ILE A 7 -11.81 16.27 14.50
N LEU A 8 -11.51 15.02 14.16
CA LEU A 8 -12.51 14.05 13.72
C LEU A 8 -13.64 13.96 14.78
N PRO A 9 -14.94 13.99 14.39
CA PRO A 9 -16.04 13.71 15.30
C PRO A 9 -15.85 12.33 15.93
N PHE A 10 -16.39 12.11 17.13
CA PHE A 10 -16.24 10.85 17.85
C PHE A 10 -16.61 9.62 16.98
N GLY A 11 -17.69 9.69 16.20
CA GLY A 11 -18.11 8.59 15.33
C GLY A 11 -17.10 8.21 14.23
N GLU A 12 -16.46 9.18 13.58
CA GLU A 12 -15.45 8.91 12.55
C GLU A 12 -14.16 8.36 13.16
N LYS A 13 -13.76 8.83 14.35
CA LYS A 13 -12.65 8.23 15.10
C LYS A 13 -12.92 6.78 15.41
N GLN A 14 -14.13 6.45 15.89
CA GLN A 14 -14.52 5.07 16.18
C GLN A 14 -14.52 4.20 14.93
N LEU A 15 -14.98 4.72 13.78
CA LEU A 15 -14.92 4.01 12.51
C LEU A 15 -13.49 3.63 12.13
N PHE A 16 -12.56 4.58 12.14
CA PHE A 16 -11.17 4.30 11.75
C PHE A 16 -10.42 3.45 12.78
N LEU A 17 -10.76 3.56 14.07
CA LEU A 17 -10.28 2.61 15.08
C LEU A 17 -10.77 1.19 14.77
N LEU A 18 -12.04 1.02 14.40
CA LEU A 18 -12.61 -0.28 14.06
C LEU A 18 -12.01 -0.85 12.77
N VAL A 19 -11.84 -0.01 11.74
CA VAL A 19 -11.17 -0.39 10.46
C VAL A 19 -9.74 -0.82 10.72
N THR A 20 -8.99 -0.06 11.52
CA THR A 20 -7.60 -0.38 11.87
C THR A 20 -7.51 -1.67 12.70
N LYS A 21 -8.47 -1.91 13.61
CA LYS A 21 -8.51 -3.13 14.43
C LYS A 21 -8.86 -4.38 13.62
N ASN A 22 -9.71 -4.26 12.61
CA ASN A 22 -10.17 -5.36 11.74
C ASN A 22 -9.68 -5.18 10.30
N LEU A 23 -8.40 -4.80 10.17
CA LEU A 23 -7.88 -4.32 8.88
C LEU A 23 -7.88 -5.40 7.81
N VAL A 24 -7.68 -6.68 8.17
CA VAL A 24 -7.75 -7.80 7.23
C VAL A 24 -9.13 -7.85 6.56
N ASP A 25 -10.22 -7.76 7.33
CA ASP A 25 -11.58 -7.77 6.79
C ASP A 25 -11.92 -6.45 6.08
N SER A 26 -11.38 -5.34 6.59
CA SER A 26 -11.70 -3.99 6.12
C SER A 26 -10.81 -3.52 4.97
N ASN A 27 -9.85 -4.31 4.51
CA ASN A 27 -8.82 -3.84 3.56
C ASN A 27 -9.41 -3.38 2.22
N MET A 28 -10.50 -4.02 1.77
CA MET A 28 -11.18 -3.63 0.53
C MET A 28 -11.86 -2.26 0.64
N LEU A 29 -12.38 -1.91 1.83
CA LEU A 29 -12.87 -0.56 2.12
C LEU A 29 -11.72 0.44 2.11
N VAL A 30 -10.60 0.12 2.76
CA VAL A 30 -9.41 0.99 2.78
C VAL A 30 -8.92 1.25 1.36
N ARG A 31 -8.81 0.21 0.53
CA ARG A 31 -8.44 0.34 -0.89
C ARG A 31 -9.39 1.28 -1.63
N SER A 32 -10.69 1.10 -1.45
CA SER A 32 -11.72 1.93 -2.10
C SER A 32 -11.62 3.39 -1.68
N LEU A 33 -11.40 3.68 -0.40
CA LEU A 33 -11.24 5.05 0.12
C LEU A 33 -9.97 5.71 -0.41
N VAL A 34 -8.86 4.98 -0.44
CA VAL A 34 -7.55 5.48 -0.94
C VAL A 34 -7.61 5.78 -2.44
N LEU A 35 -8.23 4.91 -3.24
CA LEU A 35 -8.46 5.13 -4.68
C LEU A 35 -9.44 6.28 -4.93
N SER A 36 -10.52 6.36 -4.16
CA SER A 36 -11.50 7.46 -4.28
C SER A 36 -10.84 8.81 -4.02
N HIS A 37 -9.97 8.89 -3.00
CA HIS A 37 -9.20 10.10 -2.77
C HIS A 37 -8.30 10.46 -3.97
N ASP A 38 -7.54 9.50 -4.52
CA ASP A 38 -6.69 9.74 -5.70
C ASP A 38 -7.50 10.16 -6.95
N PHE A 39 -8.70 9.63 -7.09
CA PHE A 39 -9.61 10.01 -8.17
C PHE A 39 -10.12 11.44 -7.99
N PHE A 40 -10.64 11.79 -6.81
CA PHE A 40 -11.23 13.12 -6.58
C PHE A 40 -10.21 14.26 -6.59
N VAL A 41 -8.95 14.00 -6.25
CA VAL A 41 -7.89 15.02 -6.41
C VAL A 41 -7.59 15.33 -7.88
N ARG A 42 -7.87 14.39 -8.80
CA ARG A 42 -7.58 14.55 -10.23
C ARG A 42 -8.75 15.07 -11.05
N VAL A 43 -9.98 14.81 -10.62
CA VAL A 43 -11.18 15.21 -11.36
C VAL A 43 -11.55 16.64 -11.01
N GLN A 44 -11.69 17.48 -12.04
CA GLN A 44 -12.15 18.85 -11.87
C GLN A 44 -13.62 18.88 -11.43
N GLY A 45 -13.95 19.74 -10.48
CA GLY A 45 -15.31 20.01 -10.01
C GLY A 45 -15.77 19.16 -8.81
N VAL A 46 -14.93 18.27 -8.29
CA VAL A 46 -15.23 17.44 -7.10
C VAL A 46 -14.27 17.70 -5.92
N GLU A 47 -13.33 18.63 -6.07
CA GLU A 47 -12.34 18.98 -5.05
C GLU A 47 -13.03 19.50 -3.79
N ALA A 48 -14.09 20.31 -3.95
CA ALA A 48 -14.88 20.83 -2.85
C ALA A 48 -15.61 19.72 -2.06
N PHE A 49 -15.99 18.63 -2.72
CA PHE A 49 -16.59 17.47 -2.06
C PHE A 49 -15.53 16.69 -1.27
N ALA A 50 -14.38 16.40 -1.90
CA ALA A 50 -13.28 15.70 -1.22
C ALA A 50 -12.75 16.49 -0.02
N ALA A 51 -12.61 17.81 -0.14
CA ALA A 51 -12.17 18.69 0.93
C ALA A 51 -13.13 18.73 2.13
N LYS A 52 -14.43 18.50 1.90
CA LYS A 52 -15.44 18.41 2.98
C LYS A 52 -15.50 17.02 3.63
N SER A 53 -15.02 15.99 2.96
CA SER A 53 -15.03 14.63 3.47
C SER A 53 -13.85 14.39 4.40
N ARG A 54 -14.13 14.40 5.71
CA ARG A 54 -13.15 14.10 6.76
C ARG A 54 -12.60 12.68 6.64
N THR A 55 -13.45 11.72 6.22
CA THR A 55 -13.06 10.35 5.92
C THR A 55 -12.00 10.30 4.82
N LEU A 56 -12.24 10.97 3.69
CA LEU A 56 -11.28 11.03 2.58
C LEU A 56 -10.01 11.77 2.99
N HIS A 57 -10.14 12.87 3.73
CA HIS A 57 -8.99 13.58 4.26
C HIS A 57 -8.16 12.69 5.21
N HIS A 58 -8.79 11.95 6.12
CA HIS A 58 -8.09 11.08 7.06
C HIS A 58 -7.27 10.01 6.34
N VAL A 59 -7.87 9.30 5.37
CA VAL A 59 -7.16 8.27 4.58
C VAL A 59 -6.18 8.84 3.55
N SER A 60 -6.23 10.15 3.28
CA SER A 60 -5.28 10.82 2.39
C SER A 60 -3.92 11.03 3.03
N THR A 61 -3.87 11.12 4.36
CA THR A 61 -2.64 11.48 5.05
C THR A 61 -1.58 10.39 4.92
N PHE A 62 -0.33 10.79 4.69
CA PHE A 62 0.82 9.89 4.67
C PHE A 62 0.87 8.99 5.90
N LYS A 63 0.71 9.58 7.09
CA LYS A 63 0.71 8.86 8.37
C LYS A 63 -0.34 7.74 8.41
N GLN A 64 -1.57 8.02 8.01
CA GLN A 64 -2.63 7.01 8.06
C GLN A 64 -2.41 5.90 7.02
N ARG A 65 -1.98 6.26 5.80
CA ARG A 65 -1.63 5.27 4.77
C ARG A 65 -0.47 4.38 5.18
N LEU A 66 0.54 4.94 5.84
CA LEU A 66 1.66 4.19 6.40
C LEU A 66 1.20 3.21 7.49
N ILE A 67 0.30 3.62 8.39
CA ILE A 67 -0.29 2.73 9.40
C ILE A 67 -0.99 1.54 8.74
N PHE A 68 -1.83 1.79 7.73
CA PHE A 68 -2.49 0.71 6.99
C PHE A 68 -1.48 -0.22 6.32
N LEU A 69 -0.50 0.35 5.63
CA LEU A 69 0.54 -0.40 4.93
C LEU A 69 1.30 -1.32 5.89
N VAL A 70 1.75 -0.80 7.03
CA VAL A 70 2.48 -1.58 8.04
C VAL A 70 1.64 -2.75 8.55
N GLN A 71 0.39 -2.48 8.92
CA GLN A 71 -0.47 -3.52 9.49
C GLN A 71 -0.82 -4.60 8.45
N LEU A 72 -1.16 -4.21 7.22
CA LEU A 72 -1.44 -5.16 6.14
C LEU A 72 -0.25 -6.08 5.88
N ILE A 73 0.97 -5.54 5.79
CA ILE A 73 2.17 -6.34 5.52
C ILE A 73 2.51 -7.21 6.74
N LYS A 74 2.35 -6.72 7.97
CA LYS A 74 2.62 -7.51 9.19
C LYS A 74 1.68 -8.71 9.35
N THR A 75 0.47 -8.67 8.77
CA THR A 75 -0.51 -9.76 8.88
C THR A 75 -0.29 -10.94 7.94
N ILE A 76 0.61 -10.81 6.96
CA ILE A 76 0.84 -11.83 5.93
C ILE A 76 2.33 -12.06 5.71
N SER A 77 2.67 -13.26 5.28
CA SER A 77 3.99 -13.70 4.81
C SER A 77 3.79 -14.66 3.64
N VAL A 78 4.87 -15.04 2.94
CA VAL A 78 4.78 -16.03 1.86
C VAL A 78 4.15 -17.34 2.35
N ASP A 79 4.46 -17.77 3.58
CA ASP A 79 3.95 -19.01 4.17
C ASP A 79 2.49 -18.93 4.64
N THR A 80 1.99 -17.74 4.92
CA THR A 80 0.64 -17.51 5.48
C THR A 80 -0.33 -16.91 4.47
N LEU A 81 0.12 -16.63 3.25
CA LEU A 81 -0.70 -16.05 2.20
C LEU A 81 -1.70 -17.09 1.67
N THR A 82 -2.98 -16.73 1.67
CA THR A 82 -4.09 -17.56 1.21
C THR A 82 -5.01 -16.77 0.28
N GLN A 83 -5.99 -17.44 -0.34
CA GLN A 83 -7.01 -16.75 -1.14
C GLN A 83 -7.85 -15.76 -0.30
N GLU A 84 -7.98 -15.99 1.01
CA GLU A 84 -8.78 -15.14 1.89
C GLU A 84 -8.07 -13.83 2.25
N ASN A 85 -6.74 -13.87 2.39
CA ASN A 85 -5.95 -12.71 2.83
C ASN A 85 -5.06 -12.08 1.74
N VAL A 86 -5.00 -12.62 0.52
CA VAL A 86 -4.23 -12.04 -0.60
C VAL A 86 -4.66 -10.61 -0.93
N SER A 87 -5.90 -10.24 -0.60
CA SER A 87 -6.40 -8.88 -0.70
C SER A 87 -5.60 -7.88 0.15
N CYS A 88 -5.00 -8.29 1.26
CA CYS A 88 -4.10 -7.44 2.05
C CYS A 88 -2.85 -7.03 1.27
N LEU A 89 -2.23 -7.97 0.55
CA LEU A 89 -1.07 -7.69 -0.31
C LEU A 89 -1.46 -6.74 -1.45
N ASN A 90 -2.58 -7.02 -2.11
CA ASN A 90 -3.08 -6.19 -3.20
C ASN A 90 -3.43 -4.76 -2.72
N THR A 91 -4.00 -4.60 -1.52
CA THR A 91 -4.28 -3.28 -0.94
C THR A 91 -3.00 -2.54 -0.59
N SER A 92 -2.02 -3.24 -0.01
CA SER A 92 -0.68 -2.67 0.25
C SER A 92 -0.03 -2.16 -1.03
N LEU A 93 -0.12 -2.95 -2.10
CA LEU A 93 0.44 -2.61 -3.40
C LEU A 93 -0.29 -1.42 -4.04
N VAL A 94 -1.62 -1.30 -3.92
CA VAL A 94 -2.33 -0.08 -4.35
C VAL A 94 -1.81 1.18 -3.65
N ILE A 95 -1.59 1.12 -2.33
CA ILE A 95 -1.03 2.26 -1.58
C ILE A 95 0.33 2.66 -2.15
N LEU A 96 1.22 1.69 -2.37
CA LEU A 96 2.55 1.91 -2.92
C LEU A 96 2.51 2.37 -4.39
N MET A 97 1.58 1.87 -5.20
CA MET A 97 1.40 2.28 -6.59
C MET A 97 0.94 3.73 -6.71
N LEU A 98 0.06 4.19 -5.82
CA LEU A 98 -0.30 5.60 -5.77
C LEU A 98 0.89 6.45 -5.31
N ALA A 99 1.67 5.98 -4.33
CA ALA A 99 2.90 6.66 -3.93
C ALA A 99 3.91 6.74 -5.10
N HIS A 100 4.08 5.66 -5.86
CA HIS A 100 4.93 5.60 -7.05
C HIS A 100 4.48 6.61 -8.11
N LYS A 101 3.19 6.63 -8.41
CA LYS A 101 2.59 7.58 -9.36
C LYS A 101 2.81 9.05 -8.96
N HIS A 102 2.85 9.33 -7.65
CA HIS A 102 3.08 10.68 -7.11
C HIS A 102 4.53 10.97 -6.74
N SER A 103 5.49 10.09 -7.10
CA SER A 103 6.91 10.22 -6.74
C SER A 103 7.18 10.27 -5.22
N GLU A 104 6.31 9.64 -4.43
CA GLU A 104 6.40 9.54 -2.96
C GLU A 104 6.90 8.15 -2.48
N LEU A 105 7.17 7.22 -3.39
CA LEU A 105 7.57 5.86 -3.04
C LEU A 105 8.81 5.80 -2.11
N PRO A 106 9.88 6.61 -2.31
CA PRO A 106 11.03 6.63 -1.42
C PRO A 106 10.67 6.99 0.02
N LEU A 107 9.70 7.89 0.22
CA LEU A 107 9.25 8.31 1.55
C LEU A 107 8.62 7.15 2.31
N TYR A 108 7.82 6.32 1.64
CA TYR A 108 7.22 5.13 2.24
C TYR A 108 8.28 4.07 2.58
N LEU A 109 9.21 3.80 1.66
CA LEU A 109 10.24 2.78 1.87
C LEU A 109 11.20 3.17 3.01
N GLU A 110 11.61 4.43 3.08
CA GLU A 110 12.42 4.96 4.17
C GLU A 110 11.68 4.86 5.52
N ALA A 111 10.39 5.22 5.56
CA ALA A 111 9.60 5.14 6.78
C ALA A 111 9.40 3.70 7.27
N LEU A 112 9.21 2.73 6.36
CA LEU A 112 9.16 1.31 6.70
C LEU A 112 10.50 0.82 7.27
N ARG A 113 11.63 1.34 6.76
CA ARG A 113 12.97 0.97 7.21
C ARG A 113 13.33 1.54 8.58
N THR A 114 12.96 2.79 8.84
CA THR A 114 13.43 3.58 10.00
C THR A 114 12.48 3.55 11.18
N HIS A 115 11.17 3.48 10.95
CA HIS A 115 10.15 3.66 11.98
C HIS A 115 9.39 2.39 12.35
N VAL A 116 9.70 1.27 11.69
CA VAL A 116 9.03 0.00 11.91
C VAL A 116 10.06 -1.06 12.28
N GLU A 117 10.42 -1.98 11.37
CA GLU A 117 11.39 -3.04 11.58
C GLU A 117 12.01 -3.39 10.21
N PRO A 118 13.34 -3.61 10.11
CA PRO A 118 13.99 -4.00 8.85
C PRO A 118 13.36 -5.23 8.18
N HIS A 119 12.95 -6.21 8.99
CA HIS A 119 12.28 -7.44 8.55
C HIS A 119 10.96 -7.19 7.80
N LEU A 120 10.32 -6.04 7.99
CA LEU A 120 9.08 -5.73 7.28
C LEU A 120 9.33 -5.47 5.78
N LEU A 121 10.46 -4.82 5.45
CA LEU A 121 10.84 -4.61 4.05
C LEU A 121 11.29 -5.90 3.38
N THR A 122 11.98 -6.79 4.10
CA THR A 122 12.33 -8.11 3.56
C THR A 122 11.06 -8.95 3.32
N ASN A 123 10.11 -8.96 4.27
CA ASN A 123 8.82 -9.62 4.09
C ASN A 123 8.04 -9.05 2.88
N LEU A 124 7.94 -7.71 2.78
CA LEU A 124 7.32 -7.05 1.63
C LEU A 124 7.98 -7.47 0.32
N ARG A 125 9.32 -7.49 0.26
CA ARG A 125 10.06 -7.91 -0.93
C ARG A 125 9.75 -9.36 -1.32
N SER A 126 9.69 -10.28 -0.35
CA SER A 126 9.35 -11.69 -0.59
C SER A 126 7.91 -11.85 -1.07
N LEU A 127 6.95 -11.17 -0.44
CA LEU A 127 5.55 -11.15 -0.87
C LEU A 127 5.39 -10.62 -2.30
N LEU A 128 6.13 -9.57 -2.68
CA LEU A 128 6.07 -9.00 -4.03
C LEU A 128 6.69 -9.93 -5.09
N ARG A 129 7.77 -10.66 -4.76
CA ARG A 129 8.31 -11.70 -5.63
C ARG A 129 7.33 -12.86 -5.80
N PHE A 130 6.67 -13.29 -4.72
CA PHE A 130 5.59 -14.27 -4.78
C PHE A 130 4.45 -13.77 -5.69
N TRP A 131 4.03 -12.50 -5.53
CA TRP A 131 3.01 -11.88 -6.37
C TRP A 131 3.38 -11.92 -7.86
N GLN A 132 4.64 -11.63 -8.22
CA GLN A 132 5.11 -11.73 -9.60
C GLN A 132 4.94 -13.16 -10.13
N THR A 133 5.41 -14.15 -9.39
CA THR A 133 5.30 -15.56 -9.80
C THR A 133 3.84 -16.00 -9.94
N HIS A 134 2.95 -15.52 -9.07
CA HIS A 134 1.54 -15.93 -9.08
C HIS A 134 0.74 -15.25 -10.21
N TYR A 135 0.79 -13.92 -10.31
CA TYR A 135 -0.02 -13.14 -11.25
C TYR A 135 0.56 -13.09 -12.67
N LEU A 136 1.89 -13.22 -12.83
CA LEU A 136 2.50 -13.21 -14.17
C LEU A 136 2.44 -14.58 -14.86
N HIS A 137 2.22 -15.68 -14.13
CA HIS A 137 2.08 -17.01 -14.73
C HIS A 137 0.62 -17.41 -14.98
N ASN A 138 -0.35 -16.98 -14.16
CA ASN A 138 -1.78 -17.31 -14.31
C ASN A 138 -2.58 -16.07 -14.79
N LYS A 139 -2.60 -15.84 -16.10
CA LYS A 139 -2.64 -14.47 -16.64
C LYS A 139 -3.99 -13.75 -16.76
N ASP A 140 -5.16 -14.38 -16.78
CA ASP A 140 -6.33 -13.65 -17.33
C ASP A 140 -7.38 -13.21 -16.31
N LYS A 141 -7.86 -14.08 -15.41
CA LYS A 141 -9.03 -13.73 -14.59
C LYS A 141 -8.69 -12.78 -13.44
N ASP A 142 -7.61 -13.06 -12.72
CA ASP A 142 -7.26 -12.31 -11.51
C ASP A 142 -6.67 -10.94 -11.85
N CYS A 143 -5.87 -10.87 -12.92
CA CYS A 143 -5.34 -9.62 -13.47
C CYS A 143 -6.46 -8.67 -13.92
N ASN A 144 -7.47 -9.19 -14.64
CA ASN A 144 -8.64 -8.42 -15.04
C ASN A 144 -9.44 -7.91 -13.82
N THR A 145 -9.55 -8.72 -12.77
CA THR A 145 -10.24 -8.34 -11.54
C THR A 145 -9.48 -7.24 -10.78
N LEU A 146 -8.15 -7.31 -10.71
CA LEU A 146 -7.32 -6.24 -10.14
C LEU A 146 -7.49 -4.93 -10.91
N GLN A 147 -7.41 -4.99 -12.24
CA GLN A 147 -7.55 -3.80 -13.07
C GLN A 147 -8.93 -3.15 -12.90
N ARG A 148 -10.01 -3.95 -12.94
CA ARG A 148 -11.37 -3.44 -12.78
C ARG A 148 -11.63 -2.86 -11.39
N SER A 149 -11.20 -3.56 -10.33
CA SER A 149 -11.45 -3.12 -8.96
C SER A 149 -10.61 -1.92 -8.53
N SER A 150 -9.44 -1.71 -9.14
CA SER A 150 -8.57 -0.58 -8.81
C SER A 150 -8.71 0.62 -9.76
N GLY A 151 -9.20 0.40 -10.98
CA GLY A 151 -9.12 1.41 -12.05
C GLY A 151 -7.68 1.68 -12.52
N ILE A 152 -6.72 0.83 -12.16
CA ILE A 152 -5.32 0.93 -12.54
C ILE A 152 -4.96 -0.18 -13.51
N SER A 153 -4.35 0.16 -14.64
CA SER A 153 -3.92 -0.81 -15.65
C SER A 153 -2.98 -1.87 -15.07
N PHE A 154 -3.16 -3.14 -15.44
CA PHE A 154 -2.29 -4.22 -14.98
C PHE A 154 -0.82 -4.03 -15.37
N ASP A 155 -0.53 -3.31 -16.46
CA ASP A 155 0.84 -2.95 -16.82
C ASP A 155 1.53 -2.10 -15.74
N PHE A 156 0.81 -1.15 -15.15
CA PHE A 156 1.35 -0.32 -14.06
C PHE A 156 1.52 -1.10 -12.75
N TRP A 157 0.67 -2.11 -12.50
CA TRP A 157 0.89 -3.08 -11.42
C TRP A 157 2.23 -3.80 -11.62
N ARG A 158 2.43 -4.38 -12.81
CA ARG A 158 3.67 -5.10 -13.16
C ARG A 158 4.90 -4.21 -13.08
N GLU A 159 4.82 -3.00 -13.60
CA GLU A 159 5.89 -2.00 -13.56
C GLU A 159 6.26 -1.65 -12.11
N THR A 160 5.29 -1.29 -11.28
CA THR A 160 5.55 -0.91 -9.88
C THR A 160 6.19 -2.04 -9.09
N VAL A 161 5.70 -3.28 -9.27
CA VAL A 161 6.30 -4.44 -8.61
C VAL A 161 7.73 -4.69 -9.10
N SER A 162 7.97 -4.58 -10.41
CA SER A 162 9.32 -4.70 -10.99
C SER A 162 10.28 -3.66 -10.42
N THR A 163 9.84 -2.42 -10.25
CA THR A 163 10.63 -1.34 -9.61
C THR A 163 10.96 -1.68 -8.15
N LEU A 164 9.94 -2.05 -7.36
CA LEU A 164 10.10 -2.36 -5.94
C LEU A 164 11.05 -3.55 -5.68
N VAL A 165 10.99 -4.58 -6.51
CA VAL A 165 11.79 -5.82 -6.34
C VAL A 165 13.08 -5.86 -7.14
N ALA A 166 13.47 -4.77 -7.81
CA ALA A 166 14.72 -4.72 -8.57
C ALA A 166 15.94 -5.14 -7.71
N GLU A 167 16.99 -5.64 -8.35
CA GLU A 167 18.14 -6.27 -7.65
C GLU A 167 19.36 -5.35 -7.51
N LYS A 168 19.17 -4.04 -7.70
CA LYS A 168 20.26 -3.05 -7.71
C LYS A 168 19.90 -1.87 -6.82
N LYS A 169 20.85 -1.37 -6.01
CA LYS A 169 20.68 -0.16 -5.15
C LYS A 169 20.54 1.16 -5.91
N LEU A 170 20.33 1.11 -7.23
CA LEU A 170 20.44 2.28 -8.11
C LEU A 170 19.28 3.26 -7.99
N SER A 171 18.12 2.82 -7.48
CA SER A 171 16.94 3.67 -7.34
C SER A 171 16.43 3.68 -5.91
N PRO A 172 16.07 4.85 -5.33
CA PRO A 172 15.37 4.96 -4.07
C PRO A 172 13.91 4.45 -4.14
N ASP A 173 13.41 4.10 -5.34
CA ASP A 173 12.11 3.44 -5.50
C ASP A 173 12.19 1.91 -5.28
N CYS A 174 13.40 1.38 -5.11
CA CYS A 174 13.64 -0.04 -4.95
C CYS A 174 13.84 -0.41 -3.48
N ILE A 175 13.16 -1.46 -3.00
CA ILE A 175 13.33 -1.96 -1.63
C ILE A 175 14.80 -2.32 -1.35
N TYR A 176 15.50 -2.88 -2.34
CA TYR A 176 16.90 -3.28 -2.21
C TYR A 176 17.83 -2.12 -1.77
N HIS A 177 17.48 -0.88 -2.11
CA HIS A 177 18.23 0.32 -1.70
C HIS A 177 18.35 0.42 -0.16
N TYR A 178 17.26 0.10 0.55
CA TYR A 178 17.09 0.28 2.00
C TYR A 178 17.50 -0.94 2.84
N LEU A 179 17.77 -2.08 2.21
CA LEU A 179 18.20 -3.29 2.91
C LEU A 179 19.69 -3.21 3.27
N SER A 180 20.01 -3.68 4.48
CA SER A 180 21.39 -3.91 4.92
C SER A 180 21.94 -5.22 4.34
N PRO A 181 23.26 -5.45 4.36
CA PRO A 181 23.83 -6.74 3.96
C PRO A 181 23.24 -7.94 4.73
N GLU A 182 22.94 -7.77 6.01
CA GLU A 182 22.35 -8.81 6.87
C GLU A 182 20.93 -9.19 6.40
N ASP A 183 20.10 -8.19 6.10
CA ASP A 183 18.74 -8.37 5.55
C ASP A 183 18.75 -9.21 4.25
N LEU A 184 19.77 -9.00 3.41
CA LEU A 184 19.93 -9.71 2.14
C LEU A 184 20.33 -11.18 2.33
N THR A 185 21.09 -11.49 3.38
CA THR A 185 21.45 -12.88 3.70
C THR A 185 20.27 -13.69 4.22
N LEU A 186 19.43 -13.11 5.07
CA LEU A 186 18.20 -13.73 5.60
C LEU A 186 17.19 -14.09 4.49
N SER A 187 17.16 -13.29 3.42
CA SER A 187 16.26 -13.51 2.27
C SER A 187 16.69 -14.63 1.32
N ARG A 188 17.89 -15.21 1.50
CA ARG A 188 18.42 -16.31 0.66
C ARG A 188 18.27 -17.69 1.30
N THR A 189 17.95 -17.75 2.59
CA THR A 189 17.86 -18.97 3.38
C THR A 189 16.42 -19.39 3.71
N SER A 190 15.43 -18.66 3.21
CA SER A 190 14.00 -18.97 3.30
C SER A 190 13.44 -19.40 1.96
#